data_AF-A0A661J2C5-F1
#
_entry.id   AF-A0A661J2C5-F1
#
_cell.length_a   1.000
_cell.length_b   1.000
_cell.length_c   1.000
_cell.angle_alpha   90.00
_cell.angle_beta   90.00
_cell.angle_gamma   90.00
#
_symmetry.space_group_name_H-M   'P 1'
#
loop_
_entity.id
_entity.type
_entity.pdbx_description
1 polymer ?
#
loop_
_entity_poly.entity_id
_entity_poly.type
_entity_poly.pdbx_seq_one_letter_code
_entity_poly.pdbx_strand_id
1 'polypeptide(L)' 'MSEHFRKWHTSGAPTLVGSLPHHERQKAIDLVFEQIGEIPAWPQLSSYTDEQMMVQYSEGLPGLARKNDRIL' A
#
# COMPACT_ATOMS: atom_id res chain seq x y z
N MET A 1 -26.52 21.48 -3.23
CA MET A 1 -25.53 21.58 -2.14
C MET A 1 -24.87 20.21 -2.05
N SER A 2 -23.58 20.10 -2.36
CA SER A 2 -22.91 18.83 -2.65
C SER A 2 -23.01 17.82 -1.50
N GLU A 3 -23.51 16.62 -1.79
CA GLU A 3 -23.69 15.47 -0.89
C GLU A 3 -22.38 14.91 -0.28
N HIS A 4 -21.24 15.56 -0.47
CA HIS A 4 -19.92 14.99 -0.15
C HIS A 4 -19.30 15.47 1.17
N PHE A 5 -20.04 16.16 2.03
CA PHE A 5 -19.53 16.46 3.38
C PHE A 5 -19.81 15.29 4.31
N ARG A 6 -18.88 14.32 4.35
CA ARG A 6 -18.91 13.18 5.26
C ARG A 6 -18.96 13.73 6.71
N LYS A 7 -20.00 13.35 7.46
CA LYS A 7 -20.19 13.79 8.86
C LYS A 7 -18.99 13.36 9.69
N TRP A 8 -18.37 14.29 10.42
CA TRP A 8 -17.21 14.00 11.28
C TRP A 8 -17.57 12.94 12.32
N HIS A 9 -16.73 11.90 12.45
CA HIS A 9 -16.93 10.81 13.41
C HIS A 9 -16.01 10.99 14.63
N THR A 10 -16.53 10.75 15.84
CA THR A 10 -15.82 11.01 17.10
C THR A 10 -14.98 9.83 17.59
N SER A 11 -15.19 8.63 17.06
CA SER A 11 -14.28 7.50 17.26
C SER A 11 -13.23 7.47 16.15
N GLY A 12 -11.96 7.27 16.50
CA GLY A 12 -10.89 7.09 15.51
C GLY A 12 -11.10 5.80 14.73
N ALA A 13 -11.20 5.90 13.40
CA ALA A 13 -11.30 4.75 12.53
C ALA A 13 -9.93 4.06 12.40
N PRO A 14 -9.88 2.71 12.38
CA PRO A 14 -8.64 1.98 12.17
C PRO A 14 -8.14 2.14 10.72
N THR A 15 -6.83 1.99 10.53
CA THR A 15 -6.19 1.94 9.20
C THR A 15 -4.91 1.08 9.24
N LEU A 16 -4.18 0.99 8.13
CA LEU A 16 -2.95 0.21 7.99
C LEU A 16 -1.74 1.07 7.60
N VAL A 17 -0.55 0.55 7.91
CA VAL A 17 0.73 1.07 7.40
C VAL A 17 1.02 0.59 5.96
N GLY A 18 0.29 -0.40 5.45
CA GLY A 18 0.25 -0.77 4.03
C GLY A 18 0.88 -2.13 3.69
N SER A 19 2.04 -2.48 4.25
CA SER A 19 2.69 -3.76 3.91
C SER A 19 1.95 -4.97 4.48
N LEU A 20 1.75 -6.00 3.64
CA LEU A 20 1.06 -7.23 4.04
C LEU A 20 1.84 -8.49 3.61
N PRO A 21 1.89 -9.54 4.44
CA PRO A 21 2.67 -10.76 4.18
C PRO A 21 1.91 -11.73 3.27
N HIS A 22 1.42 -11.24 2.13
CA HIS A 22 0.66 -12.05 1.17
C HIS A 22 1.43 -12.25 -0.13
N HIS A 23 1.18 -13.39 -0.78
CA HIS A 23 1.64 -13.66 -2.14
C HIS A 23 0.53 -13.47 -3.16
N GLU A 24 -0.74 -13.66 -2.76
CA GLU A 24 -1.89 -13.49 -3.64
C GLU A 24 -2.51 -12.10 -3.44
N ARG A 25 -2.50 -11.28 -4.50
CA ARG A 25 -3.03 -9.91 -4.48
C ARG A 25 -4.48 -9.83 -4.05
N GLN A 26 -5.32 -10.71 -4.60
CA GLN A 26 -6.76 -10.68 -4.32
C GLN A 26 -7.03 -10.90 -2.83
N LYS A 27 -6.37 -11.87 -2.19
CA LYS A 27 -6.52 -12.13 -0.75
C LYS A 27 -6.15 -10.92 0.11
N ALA A 28 -5.10 -10.18 -0.26
CA ALA A 28 -4.70 -8.98 0.46
C ALA A 28 -5.72 -7.85 0.30
N ILE A 29 -6.25 -7.67 -0.91
CA ILE A 29 -7.29 -6.66 -1.21
C ILE A 29 -8.58 -6.98 -0.47
N ASP A 30 -9.03 -8.24 -0.52
CA ASP A 30 -10.23 -8.71 0.18
C ASP A 30 -10.10 -8.45 1.69
N LEU A 31 -8.96 -8.82 2.28
CA LEU A 31 -8.68 -8.59 3.71
C LEU A 31 -8.76 -7.10 4.10
N VAL A 32 -8.21 -6.20 3.27
CA VAL A 32 -8.28 -4.75 3.52
C VAL A 32 -9.73 -4.27 3.57
N PHE A 33 -10.54 -4.69 2.60
CA PHE A 33 -11.95 -4.28 2.56
C PHE A 33 -12.78 -4.92 3.67
N GLU A 34 -12.53 -6.17 4.02
CA GLU A 34 -13.22 -6.89 5.09
C GLU A 34 -12.93 -6.32 6.48
N GLN A 35 -11.67 -5.96 6.77
CA GLN A 35 -11.26 -5.58 8.12
C GLN A 35 -11.30 -4.06 8.36
N ILE A 36 -11.18 -3.24 7.30
CA ILE A 36 -10.78 -1.81 7.43
C ILE A 36 -11.43 -0.92 6.37
N GLY A 37 -12.67 -1.24 6.00
CA GLY A 37 -13.39 -0.58 4.90
C GLY A 37 -13.70 0.92 5.08
N GLU A 38 -13.55 1.49 6.27
CA GLU A 38 -13.80 2.93 6.49
C GLU A 38 -12.67 3.82 5.95
N ILE A 39 -11.42 3.42 6.22
CA ILE A 39 -10.18 4.05 5.73
C ILE A 39 -9.24 2.95 5.22
N PRO A 40 -9.57 2.32 4.07
CA PRO A 40 -8.74 1.27 3.50
C PRO A 40 -7.41 1.86 3.02
N ALA A 41 -6.34 1.08 3.14
CA ALA A 41 -5.03 1.41 2.58
C ALA A 41 -4.68 0.43 1.47
N TRP A 42 -3.92 0.89 0.47
CA TRP A 42 -3.44 -0.01 -0.58
C TRP A 42 -2.48 -1.05 0.01
N PRO A 43 -2.74 -2.36 -0.16
CA PRO A 43 -1.84 -3.38 0.33
C PRO A 43 -0.59 -3.43 -0.54
N GLN A 44 0.59 -3.28 0.09
CA GLN A 44 1.89 -3.41 -0.58
C GLN A 44 2.46 -4.80 -0.31
N LEU A 45 2.68 -5.59 -1.35
CA LEU A 45 3.15 -6.96 -1.24
C LEU A 45 4.64 -7.06 -1.54
N SER A 46 5.47 -7.04 -0.49
CA SER A 46 6.93 -7.06 -0.59
C SER A 46 7.51 -8.29 -1.29
N SER A 47 6.70 -9.35 -1.46
CA SER A 47 7.03 -10.52 -2.26
C SER A 47 7.18 -10.22 -3.77
N TYR A 48 6.61 -9.11 -4.24
CA TYR A 48 6.80 -8.59 -5.59
C TYR A 48 7.87 -7.50 -5.57
N THR A 49 8.98 -7.72 -6.27
CA THR A 49 10.10 -6.77 -6.31
C THR A 49 9.66 -5.36 -6.70
N ASP A 50 8.74 -5.23 -7.66
CA ASP A 50 8.27 -3.92 -8.14
C ASP A 50 7.35 -3.19 -7.14
N GLU A 51 6.83 -3.90 -6.14
CA GLU A 51 6.07 -3.30 -5.05
C GLU A 51 6.96 -2.92 -3.86
N GLN A 52 8.27 -3.17 -3.90
CA GLN A 52 9.17 -2.75 -2.83
C GLN A 52 9.41 -1.24 -2.88
N MET A 53 9.34 -0.59 -1.72
CA MET A 53 9.44 0.86 -1.59
C MET A 53 10.70 1.44 -2.26
N MET A 54 11.87 0.84 -2.03
CA MET A 54 13.12 1.34 -2.63
C MET A 54 13.11 1.23 -4.16
N VAL A 55 12.51 0.17 -4.73
CA VAL A 55 12.43 -0.02 -6.18
C VAL A 55 11.53 1.04 -6.82
N GLN A 56 10.42 1.40 -6.17
CA GLN A 56 9.45 2.38 -6.67
C GLN A 56 9.99 3.82 -6.70
N TYR A 57 10.84 4.19 -5.74
CA TYR A 57 11.24 5.59 -5.54
C TYR A 57 12.70 5.89 -5.89
N SER A 58 13.51 4.87 -6.21
CA SER A 58 14.93 5.09 -6.51
C SER A 58 15.23 5.21 -8.02
N GLU A 59 14.21 5.16 -8.89
CA GLU A 59 14.41 5.30 -10.33
C GLU A 59 15.07 6.65 -10.66
N GLY A 60 16.16 6.61 -11.44
CA GLY A 60 16.88 7.80 -11.90
C GLY A 60 17.80 8.44 -10.85
N LEU A 61 17.94 7.88 -9.64
CA LEU A 61 18.90 8.38 -8.65
C LEU A 61 20.35 8.14 -9.13
N PRO A 62 21.20 9.18 -9.18
CA PRO A 62 22.60 9.02 -9.55
C PRO A 62 23.34 8.07 -8.62
N GLY A 63 24.14 7.17 -9.19
CA GLY A 63 24.91 6.20 -8.41
C GLY A 63 24.12 4.97 -7.95
N LEU A 64 22.83 4.87 -8.32
CA LEU A 64 21.99 3.72 -8.03
C LEU A 64 21.60 3.01 -9.32
N ALA A 65 21.82 1.69 -9.39
CA ALA A 65 21.52 0.89 -10.55
C ALA A 65 20.72 -0.37 -10.18
N ARG A 66 19.66 -0.66 -10.93
CA ARG A 66 18.93 -1.92 -10.80
C ARG A 66 19.65 -3.01 -11.61
N LYS A 67 20.08 -4.07 -10.93
CA LYS A 67 20.61 -5.29 -11.57
C LYS A 67 19.77 -6.48 -11.11
N ASN A 68 18.95 -7.01 -12.02
CA ASN A 68 17.94 -8.03 -11.70
C ASN A 68 17.01 -7.54 -10.57
N ASP A 69 16.89 -8.32 -9.50
CA ASP A 69 16.10 -8.00 -8.29
C ASP A 69 16.91 -7.29 -7.19
N ARG A 70 18.06 -6.70 -7.52
CA ARG A 70 18.88 -5.96 -6.56
C ARG A 70 19.08 -4.51 -6.98
N ILE A 71 18.95 -3.62 -5.99
CA ILE A 71 19.36 -2.22 -6.06
C ILE A 71 20.82 -2.18 -5.62
N LEU A 72 21.71 -1.68 -6.48
CA LEU A 72 23.15 -1.49 -6.23
C LEU A 72 23.48 -0.01 -6.17
#